data_AF-A0A957LUA0-F1
#
_entry.id   AF-A0A957LUA0-F1
#
_cell.length_a   1.000
_cell.length_b   1.000
_cell.length_c   1.000
_cell.angle_alpha   90.00
_cell.angle_beta   90.00
_cell.angle_gamma   90.00
#
_symmetry.space_group_name_H-M   'P 1'
#
loop_
_entity.id
_entity.type
_entity.pdbx_description
1 polymer ?
#
loop_
_entity_poly.entity_id
_entity_poly.type
_entity_poly.pdbx_seq_one_letter_code
_entity_poly.pdbx_strand_id
1 'polypeptide(L)'
;MPVIRTRVADDTWVFTSRLYLEVNAGLVVTPEGGIVIDTLPFPSETRELIDFAERICPAGIKYVINTISHADHVYGSCLFPEAELIAHELTRDYLATEGERALREAQEQTPQLREVEIRLPKVVFNEGMLIRLGGKTVHIFHSPGPSP
;
A
#
# COMPACT_ATOMS: atom_id res chain seq x y z
N MET A 1 19.30 7.01 1.49
CA MET A 1 18.10 6.15 1.36
C MET A 1 16.89 7.05 1.45
N PRO A 2 16.05 7.12 0.40
CA PRO A 2 14.81 7.89 0.36
C PRO A 2 13.78 7.41 1.39
N VAL A 3 13.92 6.19 1.93
CA VAL A 3 13.02 5.66 2.96
C VAL A 3 13.77 5.41 4.28
N ILE A 4 13.16 5.78 5.41
CA ILE A 4 13.59 5.35 6.75
C ILE A 4 12.86 4.05 7.07
N ARG A 5 13.60 3.01 7.42
CA ARG A 5 13.03 1.71 7.78
C ARG A 5 13.17 1.45 9.27
N THR A 6 12.05 1.22 9.95
CA THR A 6 11.98 0.97 11.39
C THR A 6 11.34 -0.39 11.66
N ARG A 7 11.98 -1.23 12.47
CA ARG A 7 11.36 -2.46 12.98
C ARG A 7 10.51 -2.09 14.20
N VAL A 8 9.19 -2.29 14.13
CA VAL A 8 8.26 -1.94 15.21
C VAL A 8 7.80 -3.15 16.03
N ALA A 9 7.94 -4.35 15.46
CA ALA A 9 7.79 -5.63 16.15
C ALA A 9 8.67 -6.69 15.47
N ASP A 10 8.69 -7.91 16.01
CA ASP A 10 9.58 -8.97 15.50
C ASP A 10 9.44 -9.20 13.99
N ASP A 11 8.24 -9.13 13.47
CA ASP A 11 7.92 -9.38 12.06
C ASP A 11 7.27 -8.19 11.35
N THR A 12 7.28 -7.02 12.00
CA THR A 12 6.57 -5.84 11.51
C THR A 12 7.52 -4.66 11.33
N TRP A 13 7.43 -4.04 10.16
CA TRP A 13 8.28 -2.95 9.73
C TRP A 13 7.45 -1.77 9.24
N VAL A 14 7.97 -0.56 9.47
CA VAL A 14 7.43 0.69 8.94
C VAL A 14 8.50 1.33 8.04
N PHE A 15 8.04 1.84 6.91
CA PHE A 15 8.80 2.56 5.90
C PHE A 15 8.28 3.98 5.87
N THR A 16 9.11 4.96 6.23
CA THR A 16 8.74 6.38 6.26
C THR A 16 9.37 7.10 5.09
N SER A 17 8.56 7.75 4.26
CA SER A 17 9.04 8.57 3.14
C SER A 17 9.89 9.73 3.65
N ARG A 18 11.07 9.93 3.07
CA ARG A 18 11.85 11.17 3.27
C ARG A 18 11.61 12.19 2.17
N LEU A 19 10.88 11.80 1.13
CA LEU A 19 10.64 12.63 -0.04
C LEU A 19 9.31 13.39 0.07
N TYR A 20 8.35 12.88 0.84
CA TYR A 20 7.00 13.45 0.93
C TYR A 20 6.35 13.25 2.30
N LEU A 21 6.24 14.34 3.05
CA LEU A 21 5.41 14.49 4.26
C LEU A 21 5.50 13.38 5.34
N GLU A 22 6.59 12.61 5.38
CA GLU A 22 6.79 11.52 6.34
C GLU A 22 5.63 10.49 6.34
N VAL A 23 4.98 10.29 5.20
CA VAL A 23 3.96 9.25 5.02
C VAL A 23 4.59 7.87 5.20
N ASN A 24 3.80 6.93 5.73
CA ASN A 24 4.26 5.59 6.07
C ASN A 24 3.64 4.51 5.20
N ALA A 25 4.42 3.45 4.96
CA ALA A 25 3.92 2.14 4.56
C ALA A 25 4.36 1.10 5.60
N GLY A 26 3.54 0.06 5.78
CA GLY A 26 3.79 -1.04 6.69
C GLY A 26 4.10 -2.35 5.96
N LEU A 27 4.86 -3.23 6.60
CA LEU A 27 5.06 -4.60 6.17
C LEU A 27 4.96 -5.54 7.37
N VAL A 28 4.03 -6.50 7.32
CA VAL A 28 3.92 -7.62 8.25
C VAL A 28 4.39 -8.89 7.54
N VAL A 29 5.39 -9.55 8.09
CA VAL A 29 5.95 -10.78 7.52
C VAL A 29 5.43 -12.01 8.27
N THR A 30 5.04 -13.04 7.53
CA THR A 30 4.62 -14.32 8.11
C THR A 30 5.29 -15.47 7.36
N PRO A 31 5.28 -16.70 7.91
CA PRO A 31 5.77 -17.89 7.20
C PRO A 31 5.05 -18.18 5.87
N GLU A 32 3.82 -17.70 5.69
CA GLU A 32 2.99 -17.95 4.49
C GLU A 32 2.97 -16.77 3.51
N GLY A 33 3.63 -15.66 3.86
CA GLY A 33 3.75 -14.48 3.02
C GLY A 33 3.61 -13.16 3.77
N GLY A 34 3.75 -12.06 3.03
CA GLY A 34 3.75 -10.72 3.56
C GLY A 34 2.43 -9.98 3.31
N ILE A 35 2.14 -9.05 4.21
CA ILE A 35 1.03 -8.09 4.09
C ILE A 35 1.65 -6.70 4.07
N VAL A 36 1.47 -5.98 2.98
CA VAL A 36 1.86 -4.57 2.84
C VAL A 36 0.66 -3.69 3.18
N ILE A 37 0.89 -2.61 3.93
CA ILE A 37 -0.12 -1.61 4.27
C ILE A 37 0.35 -0.29 3.66
N ASP A 38 -0.36 0.19 2.64
CA ASP A 38 -0.01 1.32 1.80
C ASP A 38 1.34 1.18 1.07
N THR A 39 1.58 2.05 0.09
CA THR A 39 2.61 1.78 -0.93
C THR A 39 3.60 2.92 -1.20
N LEU A 40 3.58 3.97 -0.38
CA LEU A 40 4.42 5.17 -0.50
C LEU A 40 4.12 5.98 -1.80
N PRO A 41 4.49 7.27 -1.84
CA PRO A 41 4.09 8.17 -2.93
C PRO A 41 4.87 7.97 -4.21
N PHE A 42 6.13 7.55 -4.12
CA PHE A 42 7.00 7.44 -5.27
C PHE A 42 7.38 5.99 -5.57
N PRO A 43 7.34 5.56 -6.85
CA PRO A 43 7.78 4.23 -7.26
C PRO A 43 9.19 3.84 -6.79
N SER A 44 10.10 4.80 -6.63
CA SER A 44 11.44 4.53 -6.09
C SER A 44 11.38 4.08 -4.62
N GLU A 45 10.50 4.68 -3.82
CA GLU A 45 10.32 4.31 -2.42
C GLU A 45 9.60 2.97 -2.28
N THR A 46 8.57 2.73 -3.11
CA THR A 46 7.88 1.43 -3.17
C THR A 46 8.85 0.31 -3.55
N ARG A 47 9.76 0.53 -4.50
CA ARG A 47 10.79 -0.47 -4.85
C ARG A 47 11.75 -0.76 -3.72
N GLU A 48 12.15 0.22 -2.91
CA GLU A 48 12.98 -0.05 -1.73
C GLU A 48 12.24 -0.91 -0.68
N LEU A 49 10.92 -0.74 -0.56
CA LEU A 49 10.08 -1.63 0.24
C LEU A 49 10.06 -3.04 -0.35
N ILE A 50 9.80 -3.18 -1.66
CA ILE A 50 9.77 -4.47 -2.37
C ILE A 50 11.10 -5.20 -2.22
N ASP A 51 12.23 -4.54 -2.52
CA ASP A 51 13.57 -5.12 -2.40
C ASP A 51 13.84 -5.63 -0.98
N PHE A 52 13.34 -4.94 0.04
CA PHE A 52 13.45 -5.40 1.42
C PHE A 52 12.54 -6.59 1.69
N ALA A 53 11.29 -6.53 1.25
CA ALA A 53 10.33 -7.61 1.41
C ALA A 53 10.82 -8.90 0.77
N GLU A 54 11.38 -8.86 -0.44
CA GLU A 54 11.93 -10.04 -1.13
C GLU A 54 13.02 -10.75 -0.32
N ARG A 55 13.83 -10.00 0.43
CA ARG A 55 14.91 -10.56 1.26
C ARG A 55 14.39 -11.24 2.53
N ILE A 56 13.32 -10.73 3.12
CA ILE A 56 12.85 -11.19 4.44
C ILE A 56 11.55 -11.99 4.40
N CYS A 57 10.86 -12.00 3.26
CA CYS A 57 9.59 -12.68 3.04
C CYS A 57 9.67 -13.55 1.79
N PRO A 58 10.35 -14.71 1.85
CA PRO A 58 10.55 -15.59 0.69
C PRO A 58 9.25 -16.18 0.14
N ALA A 59 8.17 -16.21 0.94
CA ALA A 59 6.84 -16.63 0.50
C ALA A 59 6.12 -15.55 -0.35
N GLY A 60 6.73 -14.36 -0.54
CA GLY A 60 6.20 -13.25 -1.33
C GLY A 60 5.12 -12.46 -0.62
N ILE A 61 4.74 -11.31 -1.20
CA ILE A 61 3.62 -10.49 -0.70
C ILE A 61 2.31 -11.08 -1.19
N LYS A 62 1.38 -11.37 -0.27
CA LYS A 62 0.06 -11.91 -0.58
C LYS A 62 -1.01 -10.85 -0.67
N TYR A 63 -0.89 -9.83 0.19
CA TYR A 63 -1.90 -8.79 0.31
C TYR A 63 -1.24 -7.42 0.34
N VAL A 64 -1.84 -6.47 -0.38
CA VAL A 64 -1.60 -5.04 -0.21
C VAL A 64 -2.91 -4.44 0.28
N ILE A 65 -2.86 -3.68 1.37
CA ILE A 65 -4.02 -3.03 1.97
C ILE A 65 -3.84 -1.53 1.78
N ASN A 66 -4.73 -0.90 1.00
CA ASN A 66 -4.78 0.55 0.91
C ASN A 66 -5.73 1.07 1.99
N THR A 67 -5.19 1.87 2.90
CA THR A 67 -5.93 2.43 4.03
C THR A 67 -6.88 3.54 3.59
N ILE A 68 -6.53 4.24 2.50
CA ILE A 68 -7.23 5.42 1.97
C ILE A 68 -6.93 5.58 0.47
N SER A 69 -7.74 6.37 -0.25
CA SER A 69 -7.60 6.60 -1.71
C SER A 69 -6.54 7.64 -2.09
N HIS A 70 -5.80 8.19 -1.13
CA HIS A 70 -4.81 9.24 -1.39
C HIS A 70 -3.60 8.72 -2.18
N ALA A 71 -3.06 9.60 -3.02
CA ALA A 71 -1.93 9.34 -3.92
C ALA A 71 -0.74 8.65 -3.24
N ASP A 72 -0.36 9.15 -2.07
CA ASP A 72 0.77 8.71 -1.27
C ASP A 72 0.60 7.34 -0.61
N HIS A 73 -0.63 6.80 -0.64
CA HIS A 73 -0.95 5.47 -0.15
C HIS A 73 -1.12 4.45 -1.29
N VAL A 74 -1.65 4.89 -2.45
CA VAL A 74 -2.12 3.98 -3.51
C VAL A 74 -1.21 3.88 -4.73
N TYR A 75 -0.36 4.86 -5.04
CA TYR A 75 0.38 4.90 -6.31
C TYR A 75 1.38 3.78 -6.50
N GLY A 76 2.00 3.28 -5.42
CA GLY A 76 2.87 2.11 -5.51
C GLY A 76 2.13 0.77 -5.70
N SER A 77 0.79 0.74 -5.64
CA SER A 77 0.00 -0.51 -5.73
C SER A 77 0.17 -1.25 -7.06
N CYS A 78 0.46 -0.54 -8.16
CA CYS A 78 0.72 -1.15 -9.47
C CYS A 78 1.99 -2.02 -9.48
N LEU A 79 2.91 -1.81 -8.53
CA LEU A 79 4.18 -2.53 -8.44
C LEU A 79 4.06 -3.89 -7.70
N PHE A 80 2.85 -4.27 -7.27
CA PHE A 80 2.56 -5.55 -6.63
C PHE A 80 1.57 -6.40 -7.46
N PRO A 81 1.90 -6.79 -8.70
CA PRO A 81 0.94 -7.41 -9.62
C PRO A 81 0.35 -8.73 -9.08
N GLU A 82 1.14 -9.51 -8.34
CA GLU A 82 0.78 -10.82 -7.80
C GLU A 82 0.03 -10.76 -6.46
N ALA A 83 0.06 -9.62 -5.76
CA ALA A 83 -0.60 -9.47 -4.46
C ALA A 83 -2.07 -9.08 -4.64
N GLU A 84 -2.96 -9.64 -3.82
CA GLU A 84 -4.36 -9.24 -3.80
C GLU A 84 -4.49 -7.85 -3.16
N LEU A 85 -5.13 -6.92 -3.86
CA LEU A 85 -5.28 -5.53 -3.42
C LEU A 85 -6.61 -5.36 -2.69
N ILE A 86 -6.53 -4.95 -1.43
CA ILE A 86 -7.63 -4.83 -0.49
C ILE A 86 -7.83 -3.35 -0.14
N ALA A 87 -9.08 -2.88 -0.16
CA ALA A 87 -9.41 -1.55 0.36
C ALA A 87 -10.88 -1.48 0.80
N HIS A 88 -11.25 -0.37 1.45
CA HIS A 88 -12.65 -0.06 1.69
C HIS A 88 -13.41 0.20 0.36
N GLU A 89 -14.73 -0.05 0.33
CA GLU A 89 -15.54 0.17 -0.89
C GLU A 89 -15.44 1.61 -1.41
N LEU A 90 -15.45 2.61 -0.51
CA LEU A 90 -15.36 4.03 -0.89
C LEU A 90 -13.99 4.37 -1.49
N THR A 91 -12.90 3.76 -0.98
CA THR A 91 -11.57 3.89 -1.57
C THR A 91 -11.57 3.35 -3.00
N ARG A 92 -12.15 2.16 -3.22
CA ARG A 92 -12.24 1.58 -4.56
C ARG A 92 -13.07 2.48 -5.49
N ASP A 93 -14.22 2.96 -5.03
CA ASP A 93 -15.13 3.76 -5.85
C ASP A 93 -14.49 5.09 -6.25
N TYR A 94 -13.81 5.77 -5.31
CA TYR A 94 -13.05 6.98 -5.62
C TYR A 94 -11.95 6.73 -6.66
N LEU A 95 -11.18 5.63 -6.51
CA LEU A 95 -10.16 5.29 -7.50
C LEU A 95 -10.76 5.00 -8.88
N ALA A 96 -11.94 4.36 -8.93
CA ALA A 96 -12.63 4.04 -10.17
C ALA A 96 -13.23 5.26 -10.87
N THR A 97 -13.67 6.29 -10.13
CA THR A 97 -14.29 7.49 -10.71
C THR A 97 -13.30 8.63 -10.93
N GLU A 98 -12.40 8.88 -9.97
CA GLU A 98 -11.52 10.05 -9.93
C GLU A 98 -10.03 9.70 -10.03
N GLY A 99 -9.63 8.48 -9.68
CA GLY A 99 -8.22 8.09 -9.56
C GLY A 99 -7.40 8.34 -10.82
N GLU A 100 -7.94 7.95 -11.98
CA GLU A 100 -7.29 8.14 -13.29
C GLU A 100 -7.09 9.61 -13.66
N ARG A 101 -8.07 10.47 -13.35
CA ARG A 101 -7.96 11.92 -13.59
C ARG A 101 -6.91 12.54 -12.67
N ALA A 102 -6.98 12.23 -11.37
CA ALA A 102 -6.03 12.72 -10.38
C ALA A 102 -4.58 12.28 -10.67
N LEU A 103 -4.40 11.03 -11.12
CA LEU A 103 -3.08 10.52 -11.49
C LEU A 103 -2.49 11.27 -12.69
N ARG A 104 -3.29 11.51 -13.74
CA ARG A 104 -2.83 12.28 -14.91
C ARG A 104 -2.36 13.68 -14.52
N GLU A 105 -3.14 14.39 -13.70
CA GLU A 105 -2.76 15.72 -13.18
C GLU A 105 -1.46 15.66 -12.36
N ALA A 106 -1.28 14.63 -11.54
CA ALA A 106 -0.05 14.44 -10.77
C ALA A 106 1.17 14.12 -11.67
N GLN A 107 0.98 13.33 -12.72
CA GLN A 107 2.02 12.98 -13.69
C GLN A 107 2.51 14.17 -14.53
N GLU A 108 1.63 15.14 -14.81
CA GLU A 108 2.02 16.38 -15.49
C GLU A 108 3.00 17.22 -14.67
N GLN A 109 2.85 17.20 -13.34
CA GLN A 109 3.64 18.01 -12.43
C GLN A 109 4.86 17.25 -11.86
N THR A 110 4.78 15.92 -11.83
CA THR A 110 5.75 15.07 -11.13
C THR A 110 6.29 13.96 -12.04
N PRO A 111 7.42 14.18 -12.73
CA PRO A 111 7.99 13.21 -13.66
C PRO A 111 8.27 11.82 -13.07
N GLN A 112 8.52 11.73 -11.76
CA GLN A 112 8.72 10.47 -11.05
C GLN A 112 7.49 9.54 -11.06
N LEU A 113 6.30 10.07 -11.32
CA LEU A 113 5.05 9.31 -11.33
C LEU A 113 4.69 8.74 -12.71
N ARG A 114 5.54 8.94 -13.73
CA ARG A 114 5.22 8.60 -15.13
C ARG A 114 4.86 7.14 -15.37
N GLU A 115 5.39 6.23 -14.57
CA GLU A 115 5.15 4.78 -14.66
C GLU A 115 4.01 4.29 -13.75
N VAL A 116 3.44 5.17 -12.93
CA VAL A 116 2.34 4.82 -12.04
C VAL A 116 1.09 4.59 -12.89
N GLU A 117 0.33 3.56 -12.52
CA GLU A 117 -0.99 3.24 -13.06
C GLU A 117 -1.95 3.02 -11.89
N ILE A 118 -3.22 3.43 -12.02
CA ILE A 118 -4.22 3.12 -10.99
C ILE A 118 -4.54 1.63 -11.04
N ARG A 119 -4.30 0.94 -9.93
CA ARG A 119 -4.73 -0.44 -9.72
C ARG A 119 -5.95 -0.47 -8.81
N LEU A 120 -7.09 -0.92 -9.34
CA LEU A 120 -8.32 -1.02 -8.56
C LEU A 120 -8.28 -2.22 -7.59
N PRO A 121 -8.65 -2.02 -6.31
CA PRO A 121 -8.86 -3.10 -5.36
C PRO A 121 -9.95 -4.07 -5.87
N LYS A 122 -9.67 -5.38 -5.81
CA LYS A 122 -10.64 -6.42 -6.20
C LYS A 122 -11.32 -7.06 -4.99
N VAL A 123 -10.65 -7.04 -3.84
CA VAL A 123 -11.23 -7.43 -2.56
C VAL A 123 -11.59 -6.15 -1.80
N VAL A 124 -12.87 -5.99 -1.47
CA VAL A 124 -13.36 -4.82 -0.76
C VAL A 124 -14.15 -5.20 0.49
N PHE A 125 -14.19 -4.27 1.45
CA PHE A 125 -14.97 -4.38 2.67
C PHE A 125 -15.69 -3.05 2.98
N ASN A 126 -16.74 -3.12 3.79
CA ASN A 126 -17.58 -1.96 4.12
C ASN A 126 -17.50 -1.60 5.62
N GLU A 127 -17.58 -2.60 6.51
CA GLU A 127 -17.45 -2.36 7.96
C GLU A 127 -16.11 -2.83 8.49
N GLY A 128 -15.72 -4.06 8.13
CA GLY A 128 -14.44 -4.62 8.52
C GLY A 128 -14.17 -5.98 7.86
N MET A 129 -12.94 -6.43 8.01
CA MET A 129 -12.43 -7.68 7.44
C MET A 129 -11.36 -8.27 8.36
N LEU A 130 -11.23 -9.60 8.32
CA LEU A 130 -10.13 -10.32 8.95
C LEU A 130 -9.29 -11.02 7.89
N ILE A 131 -7.98 -10.87 8.00
CA ILE A 131 -7.02 -11.67 7.24
C ILE A 131 -6.30 -12.58 8.22
N ARG A 132 -6.30 -13.88 7.94
CA ARG A 132 -5.46 -14.86 8.63
C ARG A 132 -4.39 -15.34 7.67
N LEU A 133 -3.12 -15.19 8.05
CA LEU A 133 -1.98 -15.59 7.23
C LEU A 133 -0.83 -16.00 8.16
N GLY A 134 -0.30 -17.20 7.99
CA GLY A 134 0.91 -17.67 8.70
C GLY A 134 0.85 -17.49 10.23
N GLY A 135 -0.31 -17.74 10.84
CA GLY A 135 -0.52 -17.61 12.29
C GLY A 135 -0.77 -16.18 12.80
N LYS A 136 -0.82 -15.17 11.93
CA LYS A 136 -1.24 -13.79 12.26
C LYS A 136 -2.69 -13.56 11.92
N THR A 137 -3.32 -12.64 12.67
CA THR A 137 -4.65 -12.12 12.37
C THR A 137 -4.56 -10.61 12.21
N VAL A 138 -4.90 -10.09 11.05
CA VAL A 138 -5.02 -8.65 10.79
C VAL A 138 -6.49 -8.27 10.85
N HIS A 139 -6.83 -7.37 11.76
CA HIS A 139 -8.16 -6.79 11.89
C HIS A 139 -8.20 -5.48 11.12
N ILE A 140 -9.06 -5.42 10.11
CA ILE A 140 -9.31 -4.23 9.31
C ILE A 140 -10.72 -3.76 9.66
N PHE A 141 -10.88 -2.49 9.98
CA PHE A 141 -12.17 -1.88 10.25
C PHE A 141 -12.22 -0.49 9.64
N HIS A 142 -13.40 -0.12 9.17
CA HIS A 142 -13.65 1.21 8.63
C HIS A 142 -13.69 2.22 9.79
N SER A 143 -12.91 3.29 9.65
CA SER A 143 -12.87 4.41 10.59
C SER A 143 -13.17 5.70 9.83
N PRO A 144 -14.45 6.07 9.64
CA PRO A 144 -14.82 7.23 8.85
C PRO A 144 -14.18 8.51 9.39
N GLY A 145 -13.70 9.36 8.48
CA GLY A 145 -12.91 10.54 8.80
C GLY A 145 -13.07 11.64 7.74
N PRO A 146 -12.10 12.57 7.64
CA PRO A 146 -12.19 13.68 6.69
C PRO A 146 -11.99 13.26 5.22
N SER A 147 -11.51 12.04 4.98
CA SER A 147 -11.41 11.48 3.63
C SER A 147 -12.64 10.61 3.34
N PRO A 148 -13.17 10.66 2.11
CA PRO A 148 -14.32 9.86 1.69
C PRO A 148 -14.15 8.36 1.93
#